data_AF-A0A948RHY4-F1
#
_entry.id   AF-A0A948RHY4-F1
#
_cell.length_a   1.000
_cell.length_b   1.000
_cell.length_c   1.000
_cell.angle_alpha   90.00
_cell.angle_beta   90.00
_cell.angle_gamma   90.00
#
_symmetry.space_group_name_H-M   'P 1'
#
loop_
_entity.id
_entity.type
_entity.pdbx_description
1 polymer ?
#
loop_
_entity_poly.entity_id
_entity_poly.type
_entity_poly.pdbx_seq_one_letter_code
_entity_poly.pdbx_strand_id
1 'polypeptide(L)'
;MPDETGQGLLPKLYIKNLPPDQPPYQVDEKVYQRFDQRNNLTVGRPTWDETIIRYTRKTGQTKARRILENKPGFHLPDYALFGASGVLAESLGSKINHTNRGVTTWASLGAKLPEGVKRWEGSPEEATAMIKRVARFFGADLVGMVPLDRRWMFSHAAWMDGSHKEIVFKNVESPAETDEQLVIPEKMGWVIVMGTRMDSEIIKYAPSPAGCAGTHIVYSQMALQVAGLAEFLRGLGYNAIPSLNDLALNIPLAIDAGFGEQGRNGKLITPTFGPSVRLCKVFTDLPMVRDHPIRFGVKEFCMVCLKCAETCPSKSIPTGEPTWSGPSISNNPGVCTWHLDNDSCRRYWAMSVADNCTVCIRSCPFTKRPGWVHDLTRTAISNIPVLDPLWRKMDDILGYGRDQDAARFWK
;
A
#
# COMPACT_ATOMS: atom_id res chain seq x y z
N MET A 1 4.11 -12.56 25.37
CA MET A 1 4.72 -11.22 25.20
C MET A 1 3.61 -10.22 25.45
N PRO A 2 3.82 -9.19 26.27
CA PRO A 2 2.77 -8.26 26.70
C PRO A 2 2.15 -7.61 25.47
N ASP A 3 0.84 -7.33 25.48
CA ASP A 3 0.07 -6.65 24.42
C ASP A 3 0.91 -5.66 23.58
N GLU A 4 1.55 -6.17 22.52
CA GLU A 4 2.57 -5.45 21.74
C GLU A 4 1.94 -4.40 20.83
N THR A 5 0.63 -4.17 20.93
CA THR A 5 0.03 -2.97 20.35
C THR A 5 0.40 -1.73 21.13
N GLY A 6 0.83 -1.84 22.40
CA GLY A 6 1.10 -0.68 23.25
C GLY A 6 -0.08 0.30 23.30
N GLN A 7 -1.29 -0.18 22.96
CA GLN A 7 -2.45 0.66 22.88
C GLN A 7 -2.93 0.87 24.31
N GLY A 8 -2.56 2.01 24.88
CA GLY A 8 -3.16 2.50 26.11
C GLY A 8 -4.69 2.55 26.02
N LEU A 9 -5.35 2.98 27.09
CA LEU A 9 -6.81 3.02 27.12
C LEU A 9 -7.43 3.84 25.96
N LEU A 10 -6.69 4.83 25.44
CA LEU A 10 -7.18 5.83 24.48
C LEU A 10 -7.54 5.28 23.08
N PRO A 11 -6.72 4.47 22.39
CA PRO A 11 -7.11 3.79 21.15
C PRO A 11 -8.47 3.07 21.20
N LYS A 12 -8.78 2.42 22.33
CA LYS A 12 -10.07 1.73 22.52
C LYS A 12 -11.27 2.69 22.57
N LEU A 13 -11.05 3.98 22.82
CA LEU A 13 -12.11 5.00 22.85
C LEU A 13 -12.49 5.54 21.47
N TYR A 14 -11.66 5.30 20.44
CA TYR A 14 -11.84 5.93 19.14
C TYR A 14 -11.82 4.99 17.95
N ILE A 15 -11.30 3.77 18.10
CA ILE A 15 -11.35 2.72 17.08
C ILE A 15 -12.61 1.89 17.29
N LYS A 16 -13.49 1.86 16.28
CA LYS A 16 -14.76 1.13 16.28
C LYS A 16 -14.67 -0.01 15.29
N ASN A 17 -14.92 -1.25 15.71
CA ASN A 17 -15.03 -2.39 14.81
C ASN A 17 -16.32 -2.28 13.99
N LEU A 18 -16.24 -2.66 12.73
CA LEU A 18 -17.38 -2.74 11.82
C LEU A 18 -17.66 -4.21 11.49
N PRO A 19 -18.93 -4.57 11.24
CA PRO A 19 -19.25 -5.89 10.76
C PRO A 19 -18.74 -6.07 9.32
N PRO A 20 -18.38 -7.30 8.89
CA PRO A 20 -17.77 -7.54 7.58
C PRO A 20 -18.60 -7.09 6.36
N ASP A 21 -19.92 -7.08 6.50
CA ASP A 21 -20.90 -6.70 5.48
C ASP A 21 -21.12 -5.17 5.39
N GLN A 22 -20.54 -4.40 6.31
CA GLN A 22 -20.64 -2.94 6.32
C GLN A 22 -19.25 -2.28 6.34
N PRO A 23 -18.40 -2.52 5.33
CA PRO A 23 -17.10 -1.89 5.26
C PRO A 23 -17.23 -0.36 5.12
N PRO A 24 -16.20 0.42 5.49
CA PRO A 24 -16.25 1.89 5.46
C PRO A 24 -16.07 2.48 4.05
N TYR A 25 -16.48 1.74 3.00
CA TYR A 25 -16.46 2.16 1.61
C TYR A 25 -17.76 1.74 0.90
N GLN A 26 -18.04 2.36 -0.24
CA GLN A 26 -19.24 2.05 -1.03
C GLN A 26 -18.84 1.64 -2.45
N VAL A 27 -19.50 0.60 -2.95
CA VAL A 27 -19.30 0.03 -4.29
C VAL A 27 -20.64 -0.07 -4.98
N ASP A 28 -20.71 0.43 -6.22
CA ASP A 28 -21.82 0.18 -7.13
C ASP A 28 -21.47 -1.06 -7.95
N GLU A 29 -22.07 -2.19 -7.58
CA GLU A 29 -21.80 -3.49 -8.21
C GLU A 29 -22.27 -3.57 -9.67
N LYS A 30 -23.13 -2.64 -10.12
CA LYS A 30 -23.55 -2.58 -11.53
C LYS A 30 -22.51 -1.91 -12.42
N VAL A 31 -21.67 -1.05 -11.84
CA VAL A 31 -20.64 -0.29 -12.56
C VAL A 31 -19.26 -0.89 -12.33
N TYR A 32 -18.98 -1.37 -11.12
CA TYR A 32 -17.66 -1.83 -10.74
C TYR A 32 -17.24 -3.08 -11.52
N GLN A 33 -16.02 -3.04 -12.05
CA GLN A 33 -15.37 -4.18 -12.67
C GLN A 33 -13.95 -4.32 -12.14
N ARG A 34 -13.38 -5.54 -12.24
CA ARG A 34 -11.98 -5.78 -11.88
C ARG A 34 -11.06 -4.89 -12.72
N PHE A 35 -10.21 -4.13 -12.04
CA PHE A 35 -9.31 -3.17 -12.70
C PHE A 35 -8.30 -3.87 -13.61
N ASP A 36 -8.10 -3.37 -14.82
CA ASP A 36 -7.08 -3.89 -15.73
C ASP A 36 -5.71 -3.26 -15.43
N GLN A 37 -4.71 -4.07 -15.04
CA GLN A 37 -3.39 -3.54 -14.70
C GLN A 37 -2.67 -2.89 -15.89
N ARG A 38 -3.10 -3.13 -17.14
CA ARG A 38 -2.62 -2.39 -18.32
C ARG A 38 -2.92 -0.89 -18.23
N ASN A 39 -3.92 -0.49 -17.45
CA ASN A 39 -4.27 0.91 -17.20
C ASN A 39 -3.51 1.52 -16.01
N ASN A 40 -2.64 0.76 -15.34
CA ASN A 40 -1.79 1.25 -14.25
C ASN A 40 -0.64 2.14 -14.78
N LEU A 41 -0.32 3.22 -14.06
CA LEU A 41 0.70 4.22 -14.44
C LEU A 41 2.16 3.81 -14.19
N THR A 42 2.41 2.62 -13.64
CA THR A 42 3.75 2.15 -13.28
C THR A 42 4.24 1.04 -14.18
N VAL A 43 3.37 0.09 -14.54
CA VAL A 43 3.73 -1.07 -15.38
C VAL A 43 2.91 -1.20 -16.67
N GLY A 44 1.65 -0.78 -16.66
CA GLY A 44 0.75 -0.90 -17.81
C GLY A 44 0.94 0.21 -18.82
N ARG A 45 0.36 1.39 -18.56
CA ARG A 45 0.36 2.54 -19.50
C ARG A 45 1.75 2.97 -19.97
N PRO A 46 2.83 2.87 -19.18
CA PRO A 46 4.17 3.15 -19.68
C PRO A 46 4.65 2.30 -20.88
N THR A 47 3.93 1.23 -21.26
CA THR A 47 4.29 0.39 -22.42
C THR A 47 3.54 0.76 -23.70
N TRP A 48 2.46 1.54 -23.63
CA TRP A 48 1.61 1.83 -24.79
C TRP A 48 1.09 3.28 -24.87
N ASP A 49 1.05 4.03 -23.76
CA ASP A 49 0.59 5.41 -23.75
C ASP A 49 1.74 6.38 -24.08
N GLU A 50 1.71 6.95 -25.28
CA GLU A 50 2.76 7.84 -25.79
C GLU A 50 3.02 9.06 -24.90
N THR A 51 1.98 9.61 -24.26
CA THR A 51 2.12 10.76 -23.37
C THR A 51 2.92 10.39 -22.14
N ILE A 52 2.64 9.21 -21.57
CA ILE A 52 3.34 8.69 -20.39
C ILE A 52 4.76 8.28 -20.72
N ILE A 53 4.95 7.59 -21.86
CA ILE A 53 6.27 7.21 -22.36
C ILE A 53 7.14 8.46 -22.50
N ARG A 54 6.61 9.53 -23.11
CA ARG A 54 7.34 10.76 -23.39
C ARG A 54 7.89 11.42 -22.13
N TYR A 55 7.09 11.56 -21.07
CA TYR A 55 7.56 12.18 -19.84
C TYR A 55 8.40 11.21 -18.98
N THR A 56 8.10 9.91 -19.01
CA THR A 56 8.83 8.93 -18.20
C THR A 56 10.27 8.76 -18.68
N ARG A 57 10.52 8.82 -20.00
CA ARG A 57 11.88 8.83 -20.59
C ARG A 57 12.74 10.01 -20.14
N LYS A 58 12.11 11.11 -19.68
CA LYS A 58 12.81 12.30 -19.17
C LYS A 58 13.20 12.20 -17.69
N THR A 59 12.86 11.11 -16.99
CA THR A 59 13.18 10.95 -15.56
C THR A 59 14.68 11.02 -15.31
N GLY A 60 15.49 10.33 -16.12
CA GLY A 60 16.95 10.37 -16.01
C GLY A 60 17.54 11.76 -16.25
N GLN A 61 17.03 12.48 -17.25
CA GLN A 61 17.42 13.87 -17.53
C GLN A 61 17.02 14.81 -16.40
N THR A 62 15.83 14.63 -15.82
CA THR A 62 15.34 15.41 -14.68
C THR A 62 16.23 15.21 -13.46
N LYS A 63 16.61 13.96 -13.16
CA LYS A 63 17.56 13.60 -12.11
C LYS A 63 18.92 14.28 -12.33
N ALA A 64 19.50 14.14 -13.52
CA ALA A 64 20.78 14.73 -13.85
C ALA A 64 20.75 16.26 -13.72
N ARG A 65 19.73 16.92 -14.27
CA ARG A 65 19.54 18.38 -14.16
C ARG A 65 19.53 18.84 -12.71
N ARG A 66 18.74 18.19 -11.84
CA ARG A 66 18.64 18.60 -10.43
C ARG A 66 19.95 18.47 -9.66
N ILE A 67 20.70 17.40 -9.94
CA ILE A 67 22.02 17.19 -9.36
C ILE A 67 22.99 18.30 -9.82
N LEU A 68 23.01 18.61 -11.12
CA LEU A 68 23.90 19.62 -11.71
C LEU A 68 23.54 21.06 -11.29
N GLU A 69 22.25 21.35 -11.11
CA GLU A 69 21.76 22.63 -10.58
C GLU A 69 22.03 22.81 -9.07
N ASN A 70 22.58 21.78 -8.40
CA ASN A 70 22.85 21.77 -6.97
C ASN A 70 21.63 22.18 -6.13
N LYS A 71 20.45 21.69 -6.53
CA LYS A 71 19.19 22.05 -5.89
C LYS A 71 19.13 21.43 -4.48
N PRO A 72 18.85 22.22 -3.42
CA PRO A 72 18.76 21.70 -2.05
C PRO A 72 17.81 20.49 -1.94
N GLY A 73 18.33 19.39 -1.38
CA GLY A 73 17.60 18.12 -1.24
C GLY A 73 17.52 17.27 -2.49
N PHE A 74 18.25 17.59 -3.56
CA PHE A 74 18.29 16.79 -4.80
C PHE A 74 19.73 16.57 -5.29
N HIS A 75 20.66 16.38 -4.37
CA HIS A 75 22.06 16.13 -4.65
C HIS A 75 22.30 14.65 -5.01
N LEU A 76 23.51 14.34 -5.45
CA LEU A 76 23.89 12.97 -5.80
C LEU A 76 23.69 11.97 -4.63
N PRO A 77 24.08 12.26 -3.37
CA PRO A 77 23.83 11.35 -2.24
C PRO A 77 22.35 11.06 -2.01
N ASP A 78 21.47 12.06 -2.18
CA ASP A 78 20.02 11.90 -2.00
C ASP A 78 19.46 10.84 -2.95
N TYR A 79 19.81 10.95 -4.23
CA TYR A 79 19.38 9.98 -5.24
C TYR A 79 20.11 8.63 -5.16
N ALA A 80 21.36 8.62 -4.67
CA ALA A 80 22.10 7.39 -4.45
C ALA A 80 21.44 6.56 -3.35
N LEU A 81 21.09 7.17 -2.22
CA LEU A 81 20.35 6.52 -1.15
C LEU A 81 18.97 6.03 -1.62
N PHE A 82 18.24 6.86 -2.37
CA PHE A 82 16.95 6.46 -2.94
C PHE A 82 17.08 5.19 -3.80
N GLY A 83 18.06 5.13 -4.70
CA GLY A 83 18.31 3.95 -5.53
C GLY A 83 18.74 2.74 -4.70
N ALA A 84 19.70 2.91 -3.79
CA ALA A 84 20.21 1.83 -2.95
C ALA A 84 19.12 1.18 -2.09
N SER A 85 18.15 1.97 -1.63
CA SER A 85 17.05 1.50 -0.79
C SER A 85 16.11 0.51 -1.51
N GLY A 86 16.02 0.56 -2.84
CA GLY A 86 15.11 -0.28 -3.64
C GLY A 86 15.73 -1.56 -4.22
N VAL A 87 17.00 -1.87 -3.91
CA VAL A 87 17.75 -2.93 -4.62
C VAL A 87 17.05 -4.28 -4.59
N LEU A 88 16.51 -4.72 -3.44
CA LEU A 88 15.83 -6.01 -3.35
C LEU A 88 14.48 -6.01 -4.08
N ALA A 89 13.78 -4.88 -4.08
CA ALA A 89 12.47 -4.73 -4.72
C ALA A 89 12.51 -4.51 -6.24
N GLU A 90 13.65 -4.05 -6.79
CA GLU A 90 13.78 -3.69 -8.21
C GLU A 90 14.85 -4.48 -8.99
N SER A 91 15.91 -4.96 -8.32
CA SER A 91 17.11 -5.48 -9.00
C SER A 91 17.39 -6.97 -8.74
N LEU A 92 16.99 -7.52 -7.60
CA LEU A 92 17.21 -8.94 -7.26
C LEU A 92 16.08 -9.85 -7.79
N GLY A 93 15.82 -9.75 -9.10
CA GLY A 93 14.83 -10.55 -9.83
C GLY A 93 13.36 -10.17 -9.58
N SER A 94 13.08 -9.44 -8.51
CA SER A 94 11.74 -8.99 -8.11
C SER A 94 11.43 -7.63 -8.73
N LYS A 95 10.14 -7.36 -9.00
CA LYS A 95 9.66 -6.03 -9.34
C LYS A 95 8.34 -5.75 -8.65
N ILE A 96 8.25 -4.58 -8.00
CA ILE A 96 7.12 -4.15 -7.15
C ILE A 96 5.73 -4.41 -7.75
N ASN A 97 5.57 -4.30 -9.08
CA ASN A 97 4.27 -4.42 -9.76
C ASN A 97 4.18 -5.62 -10.71
N HIS A 98 5.14 -6.56 -10.69
CA HIS A 98 5.14 -7.72 -11.57
C HIS A 98 4.80 -8.97 -10.76
N THR A 99 3.73 -9.66 -11.17
CA THR A 99 3.38 -10.96 -10.60
C THR A 99 4.25 -12.08 -11.16
N ASN A 100 4.44 -13.12 -10.37
CA ASN A 100 5.14 -14.36 -10.71
C ASN A 100 6.58 -14.15 -11.24
N ARG A 101 7.35 -13.24 -10.64
CA ARG A 101 8.75 -12.95 -11.04
C ARG A 101 9.64 -12.83 -9.80
N GLY A 102 10.90 -13.27 -9.91
CA GLY A 102 11.87 -13.13 -8.82
C GLY A 102 11.39 -13.74 -7.52
N VAL A 103 11.48 -12.98 -6.41
CA VAL A 103 11.05 -13.47 -5.09
C VAL A 103 9.53 -13.52 -4.92
N THR A 104 8.76 -12.93 -5.84
CA THR A 104 7.29 -13.04 -5.88
C THR A 104 6.82 -14.16 -6.83
N THR A 105 7.69 -15.11 -7.14
CA THR A 105 7.33 -16.31 -7.90
C THR A 105 6.26 -17.15 -7.20
N TRP A 106 5.38 -17.74 -8.00
CA TRP A 106 4.33 -18.67 -7.57
C TRP A 106 4.89 -20.07 -7.33
N ALA A 107 6.07 -20.38 -7.89
CA ALA A 107 6.83 -21.57 -7.59
C ALA A 107 7.57 -21.46 -6.25
N SER A 108 7.92 -22.60 -5.66
CA SER A 108 8.78 -22.64 -4.47
C SER A 108 10.18 -22.07 -4.78
N LEU A 109 10.75 -21.32 -3.84
CA LEU A 109 12.14 -20.83 -3.88
C LEU A 109 13.11 -21.78 -3.15
N GLY A 110 12.62 -22.90 -2.60
CA GLY A 110 13.41 -23.93 -1.94
C GLY A 110 12.68 -24.65 -0.81
N ALA A 111 11.68 -24.02 -0.19
CA ALA A 111 10.86 -24.64 0.83
C ALA A 111 9.79 -25.52 0.20
N LYS A 112 9.77 -26.79 0.64
CA LYS A 112 8.74 -27.77 0.32
C LYS A 112 8.47 -28.59 1.55
N LEU A 113 7.24 -29.08 1.66
CA LEU A 113 6.90 -30.10 2.63
C LEU A 113 7.85 -31.30 2.46
N PRO A 114 8.55 -31.77 3.51
CA PRO A 114 9.45 -32.90 3.39
C PRO A 114 8.74 -34.15 2.90
N GLU A 115 9.43 -34.97 2.12
CA GLU A 115 8.87 -36.19 1.56
C GLU A 115 8.37 -37.14 2.67
N GLY A 116 7.16 -37.69 2.50
CA GLY A 116 6.52 -38.55 3.49
C GLY A 116 5.86 -37.82 4.67
N VAL A 117 6.06 -36.50 4.82
CA VAL A 117 5.37 -35.70 5.85
C VAL A 117 4.02 -35.24 5.29
N LYS A 118 2.95 -35.39 6.08
CA LYS A 118 1.62 -34.89 5.71
C LYS A 118 1.56 -33.38 5.87
N ARG A 119 0.67 -32.73 5.10
CA ARG A 119 0.34 -31.31 5.27
C ARG A 119 0.00 -31.04 6.74
N TRP A 120 0.39 -29.87 7.24
CA TRP A 120 -0.01 -29.44 8.57
C TRP A 120 -1.55 -29.37 8.66
N GLU A 121 -2.10 -29.83 9.77
CA GLU A 121 -3.52 -29.77 10.10
C GLU A 121 -3.69 -29.14 11.48
N GLY A 122 -4.64 -28.23 11.60
CA GLY A 122 -4.99 -27.54 12.84
C GLY A 122 -6.24 -26.68 12.63
N SER A 123 -6.73 -26.10 13.72
CA SER A 123 -7.89 -25.20 13.68
C SER A 123 -7.56 -23.88 12.95
N PRO A 124 -8.56 -23.19 12.38
CA PRO A 124 -8.39 -21.84 11.85
C PRO A 124 -7.78 -20.86 12.86
N GLU A 125 -8.07 -21.02 14.16
CA GLU A 125 -7.54 -20.21 15.26
C GLU A 125 -6.03 -20.45 15.45
N GLU A 126 -5.59 -21.70 15.44
CA GLU A 126 -4.17 -22.06 15.52
C GLU A 126 -3.40 -21.57 14.29
N ALA A 127 -3.97 -21.78 13.09
CA ALA A 127 -3.42 -21.25 11.84
C ALA A 127 -3.26 -19.73 11.93
N THR A 128 -4.28 -19.04 12.43
CA THR A 128 -4.29 -17.59 12.62
C THR A 128 -3.18 -17.12 13.53
N ALA A 129 -3.05 -17.71 14.72
CA ALA A 129 -2.02 -17.34 15.68
C ALA A 129 -0.61 -17.60 15.12
N MET A 130 -0.42 -18.74 14.45
CA MET A 130 0.85 -19.11 13.83
C MET A 130 1.25 -18.14 12.73
N ILE A 131 0.36 -17.87 11.78
CA ILE A 131 0.64 -16.99 10.64
C ILE A 131 0.89 -15.55 11.09
N LYS A 132 0.12 -15.02 12.04
CA LYS A 132 0.38 -13.67 12.61
C LYS A 132 1.76 -13.61 13.26
N ARG A 133 2.18 -14.65 13.97
CA ARG A 133 3.52 -14.72 14.58
C ARG A 133 4.63 -14.76 13.52
N VAL A 134 4.47 -15.58 12.47
CA VAL A 134 5.47 -15.73 11.40
C VAL A 134 5.58 -14.48 10.54
N ALA A 135 4.46 -13.85 10.18
CA ALA A 135 4.47 -12.59 9.44
C ALA A 135 5.19 -11.47 10.20
N ARG A 136 4.99 -11.37 11.53
CA ARG A 136 5.73 -10.45 12.40
C ARG A 136 7.22 -10.80 12.51
N PHE A 137 7.56 -12.09 12.57
CA PHE A 137 8.95 -12.53 12.52
C PHE A 137 9.68 -12.05 11.26
N PHE A 138 9.01 -12.05 10.11
CA PHE A 138 9.55 -11.48 8.87
C PHE A 138 9.50 -9.94 8.80
N GLY A 139 8.96 -9.28 9.83
CA GLY A 139 9.02 -7.83 10.00
C GLY A 139 7.76 -7.05 9.63
N ALA A 140 6.61 -7.70 9.47
CA ALA A 140 5.35 -6.97 9.28
C ALA A 140 4.90 -6.28 10.59
N ASP A 141 4.62 -4.97 10.54
CA ASP A 141 4.09 -4.21 11.67
C ASP A 141 2.57 -4.46 11.87
N LEU A 142 1.84 -4.67 10.79
CA LEU A 142 0.41 -5.00 10.77
C LEU A 142 0.21 -6.32 10.03
N VAL A 143 -0.64 -7.19 10.58
CA VAL A 143 -0.99 -8.48 9.96
C VAL A 143 -2.48 -8.72 10.17
N GLY A 144 -3.21 -8.96 9.09
CA GLY A 144 -4.61 -9.35 9.14
C GLY A 144 -4.94 -10.34 8.05
N MET A 145 -6.00 -11.12 8.26
CA MET A 145 -6.42 -12.14 7.30
C MET A 145 -7.87 -11.97 6.94
N VAL A 146 -8.16 -12.11 5.65
CA VAL A 146 -9.51 -11.95 5.12
C VAL A 146 -9.79 -13.01 4.04
N PRO A 147 -11.05 -13.43 3.90
CA PRO A 147 -11.49 -14.11 2.69
C PRO A 147 -11.18 -13.28 1.45
N LEU A 148 -10.80 -13.95 0.36
CA LEU A 148 -10.51 -13.32 -0.91
C LEU A 148 -11.78 -12.71 -1.52
N ASP A 149 -11.84 -11.38 -1.54
CA ASP A 149 -12.80 -10.65 -2.35
C ASP A 149 -12.24 -10.42 -3.77
N ARG A 150 -12.79 -11.17 -4.74
CA ARG A 150 -12.35 -11.14 -6.13
C ARG A 150 -12.61 -9.80 -6.82
N ARG A 151 -13.46 -8.91 -6.28
CA ARG A 151 -13.66 -7.56 -6.81
C ARG A 151 -12.35 -6.77 -6.82
N TRP A 152 -11.47 -7.00 -5.86
CA TRP A 152 -10.22 -6.27 -5.72
C TRP A 152 -9.06 -6.83 -6.55
N MET A 153 -9.23 -8.01 -7.15
CA MET A 153 -8.26 -8.61 -8.06
C MET A 153 -8.21 -7.86 -9.39
N PHE A 154 -7.02 -7.67 -9.96
CA PHE A 154 -6.91 -7.15 -11.32
C PHE A 154 -7.51 -8.12 -12.33
N SER A 155 -8.13 -7.64 -13.41
CA SER A 155 -8.62 -8.49 -14.51
C SER A 155 -7.47 -9.11 -15.30
N HIS A 156 -6.43 -8.32 -15.55
CA HIS A 156 -5.20 -8.71 -16.24
C HIS A 156 -3.99 -8.27 -15.45
N ALA A 157 -2.94 -9.09 -15.46
CA ALA A 157 -1.59 -8.67 -15.09
C ALA A 157 -0.88 -8.08 -16.31
N ALA A 158 0.03 -7.12 -16.10
CA ALA A 158 0.84 -6.52 -17.15
C ALA A 158 2.30 -6.43 -16.73
N TRP A 159 3.22 -6.51 -17.70
CA TRP A 159 4.66 -6.39 -17.50
C TRP A 159 5.25 -5.28 -18.38
N MET A 160 6.43 -4.78 -18.01
CA MET A 160 7.11 -3.67 -18.70
C MET A 160 7.55 -3.96 -20.14
N ASP A 161 7.53 -5.22 -20.57
CA ASP A 161 7.78 -5.62 -21.97
C ASP A 161 6.53 -5.49 -22.86
N GLY A 162 5.39 -5.07 -22.29
CA GLY A 162 4.11 -4.94 -22.98
C GLY A 162 3.27 -6.22 -22.97
N SER A 163 3.81 -7.34 -22.48
CA SER A 163 3.03 -8.56 -22.29
C SER A 163 1.98 -8.37 -21.19
N HIS A 164 0.89 -9.11 -21.31
CA HIS A 164 -0.19 -9.15 -20.34
C HIS A 164 -0.90 -10.50 -20.38
N LYS A 165 -1.47 -10.89 -19.25
CA LYS A 165 -2.16 -12.17 -19.09
C LYS A 165 -3.43 -11.98 -18.28
N GLU A 166 -4.50 -12.65 -18.69
CA GLU A 166 -5.76 -12.65 -17.95
C GLU A 166 -5.59 -13.39 -16.62
N ILE A 167 -6.13 -12.85 -15.54
CA ILE A 167 -6.16 -13.53 -14.24
C ILE A 167 -7.49 -14.27 -14.11
N VAL A 168 -7.43 -15.60 -14.00
CA VAL A 168 -8.61 -16.47 -13.97
C VAL A 168 -8.61 -17.36 -12.74
N PHE A 169 -9.81 -17.75 -12.31
CA PHE A 169 -10.00 -18.71 -11.23
C PHE A 169 -10.48 -20.03 -11.84
N LYS A 170 -9.80 -21.14 -11.52
CA LYS A 170 -10.15 -22.47 -12.04
C LYS A 170 -10.05 -23.52 -10.94
N ASN A 171 -10.80 -24.61 -11.09
CA ASN A 171 -10.70 -25.77 -10.21
C ASN A 171 -9.44 -26.60 -10.56
N VAL A 172 -8.29 -26.16 -10.05
CA VAL A 172 -6.97 -26.82 -10.24
C VAL A 172 -6.24 -26.90 -8.90
N GLU A 173 -5.28 -27.82 -8.78
CA GLU A 173 -4.61 -28.07 -7.50
C GLU A 173 -3.60 -26.99 -7.09
N SER A 174 -2.94 -26.37 -8.05
CA SER A 174 -1.83 -25.46 -7.80
C SER A 174 -1.90 -24.25 -8.73
N PRO A 175 -1.40 -23.09 -8.28
CA PRO A 175 -1.32 -21.91 -9.12
C PRO A 175 -0.38 -22.11 -10.30
N ALA A 176 -0.74 -21.57 -11.46
CA ALA A 176 0.00 -21.77 -12.70
C ALA A 176 -0.02 -20.51 -13.58
N GLU A 177 1.02 -20.35 -14.39
CA GLU A 177 1.09 -19.37 -15.48
C GLU A 177 1.16 -20.12 -16.81
N THR A 178 0.21 -19.87 -17.72
CA THR A 178 0.25 -20.32 -19.12
C THR A 178 0.70 -19.17 -20.01
N ASP A 179 0.75 -19.37 -21.33
CA ASP A 179 1.11 -18.30 -22.26
C ASP A 179 0.10 -17.14 -22.25
N GLU A 180 -1.18 -17.43 -21.96
CA GLU A 180 -2.27 -16.45 -22.00
C GLU A 180 -2.81 -16.06 -20.61
N GLN A 181 -2.64 -16.91 -19.60
CA GLN A 181 -3.39 -16.79 -18.34
C GLN A 181 -2.52 -16.99 -17.09
N LEU A 182 -2.91 -16.29 -16.03
CA LEU A 182 -2.53 -16.57 -14.65
C LEU A 182 -3.70 -17.28 -13.98
N VAL A 183 -3.50 -18.55 -13.63
CA VAL A 183 -4.54 -19.42 -13.08
C VAL A 183 -4.39 -19.52 -11.57
N ILE A 184 -5.37 -18.97 -10.85
CA ILE A 184 -5.48 -19.09 -9.40
C ILE A 184 -6.49 -20.20 -9.06
N PRO A 185 -6.11 -21.22 -8.25
CA PRO A 185 -7.03 -22.24 -7.77
C PRO A 185 -8.25 -21.65 -7.06
N GLU A 186 -9.44 -22.19 -7.30
CA GLU A 186 -10.66 -21.76 -6.60
C GLU A 186 -10.58 -21.96 -5.08
N LYS A 187 -9.82 -22.97 -4.62
CA LYS A 187 -9.58 -23.22 -3.20
C LYS A 187 -8.72 -22.17 -2.49
N MET A 188 -7.99 -21.33 -3.24
CA MET A 188 -7.20 -20.24 -2.65
C MET A 188 -8.11 -19.07 -2.26
N GLY A 189 -8.90 -19.29 -1.23
CA GLY A 189 -9.94 -18.38 -0.75
C GLY A 189 -9.48 -17.40 0.33
N TRP A 190 -8.20 -17.37 0.72
CA TRP A 190 -7.70 -16.53 1.80
C TRP A 190 -6.58 -15.59 1.36
N VAL A 191 -6.55 -14.41 1.99
CA VAL A 191 -5.51 -13.40 1.82
C VAL A 191 -4.94 -13.03 3.18
N ILE A 192 -3.62 -13.11 3.31
CA ILE A 192 -2.87 -12.58 4.44
C ILE A 192 -2.37 -11.20 4.02
N VAL A 193 -2.90 -10.15 4.61
CA VAL A 193 -2.52 -8.76 4.34
C VAL A 193 -1.47 -8.35 5.36
N MET A 194 -0.39 -7.73 4.90
CA MET A 194 0.70 -7.25 5.74
C MET A 194 0.93 -5.76 5.49
N GLY A 195 1.18 -5.03 6.58
CA GLY A 195 1.51 -3.61 6.57
C GLY A 195 2.88 -3.37 7.19
N THR A 196 3.73 -2.59 6.52
CA THR A 196 5.05 -2.20 7.02
C THR A 196 5.16 -0.68 7.07
N ARG A 197 5.53 -0.14 8.23
CA ARG A 197 5.61 1.30 8.46
C ARG A 197 6.79 1.91 7.71
N MET A 198 6.59 3.11 7.19
CA MET A 198 7.68 3.97 6.75
C MET A 198 8.06 4.90 7.90
N ASP A 199 9.37 5.15 8.08
CA ASP A 199 9.84 6.01 9.16
C ASP A 199 9.41 7.46 8.93
N SER A 200 8.61 7.99 9.87
CA SER A 200 8.17 9.39 9.87
C SER A 200 9.33 10.38 9.92
N GLU A 201 10.46 10.00 10.55
CA GLU A 201 11.65 10.84 10.64
C GLU A 201 12.41 10.93 9.31
N ILE A 202 12.17 9.99 8.40
CA ILE A 202 12.71 10.04 7.03
C ILE A 202 11.71 10.75 6.11
N ILE A 203 10.43 10.35 6.18
CA ILE A 203 9.37 10.88 5.32
C ILE A 203 9.16 12.39 5.54
N LYS A 204 9.53 12.96 6.69
CA LYS A 204 9.47 14.41 6.91
C LYS A 204 10.31 15.24 5.91
N TYR A 205 11.30 14.64 5.27
CA TYR A 205 12.13 15.28 4.24
C TYR A 205 11.61 15.08 2.81
N ALA A 206 10.53 14.32 2.60
CA ALA A 206 9.84 14.26 1.31
C ALA A 206 9.50 15.70 0.87
N PRO A 207 9.58 16.08 -0.42
CA PRO A 207 9.79 15.22 -1.58
C PRO A 207 11.27 15.15 -2.02
N SER A 208 12.24 15.31 -1.11
CA SER A 208 13.62 14.97 -1.46
C SER A 208 13.75 13.46 -1.74
N PRO A 209 14.66 13.02 -2.62
CA PRO A 209 14.92 11.60 -2.84
C PRO A 209 15.34 10.88 -1.54
N ALA A 210 16.08 11.55 -0.65
CA ALA A 210 16.44 11.02 0.67
C ALA A 210 15.21 10.75 1.54
N GLY A 211 14.26 11.69 1.64
CA GLY A 211 13.00 11.45 2.34
C GLY A 211 12.14 10.37 1.69
N CYS A 212 12.14 10.33 0.35
CA CYS A 212 11.47 9.33 -0.46
C CYS A 212 12.12 7.93 -0.37
N ALA A 213 13.37 7.83 0.09
CA ALA A 213 14.07 6.55 0.30
C ALA A 213 13.38 5.71 1.38
N GLY A 214 12.71 6.35 2.36
CA GLY A 214 11.89 5.68 3.37
C GLY A 214 10.74 4.86 2.78
N THR A 215 10.26 5.20 1.57
CA THR A 215 9.34 4.33 0.83
C THR A 215 10.07 3.15 0.19
N HIS A 216 11.23 3.39 -0.40
CA HIS A 216 11.88 2.42 -1.25
C HIS A 216 12.48 1.26 -0.45
N ILE A 217 13.04 1.57 0.73
CA ILE A 217 13.55 0.56 1.66
C ILE A 217 12.44 -0.38 2.15
N VAL A 218 11.23 0.15 2.37
CA VAL A 218 10.10 -0.65 2.81
C VAL A 218 9.64 -1.63 1.72
N TYR A 219 9.71 -1.27 0.43
CA TYR A 219 9.45 -2.25 -0.63
C TYR A 219 10.47 -3.39 -0.62
N SER A 220 11.75 -3.09 -0.37
CA SER A 220 12.79 -4.13 -0.21
C SER A 220 12.46 -5.05 0.97
N GLN A 221 12.05 -4.50 2.12
CA GLN A 221 11.62 -5.30 3.28
C GLN A 221 10.40 -6.18 2.96
N MET A 222 9.40 -5.62 2.29
CA MET A 222 8.19 -6.35 1.91
C MET A 222 8.46 -7.52 0.97
N ALA A 223 9.47 -7.40 0.09
CA ALA A 223 9.88 -8.47 -0.80
C ALA A 223 10.35 -9.71 0.00
N LEU A 224 11.13 -9.50 1.06
CA LEU A 224 11.50 -10.57 2.00
C LEU A 224 10.27 -11.12 2.75
N GLN A 225 9.38 -10.25 3.22
CA GLN A 225 8.19 -10.66 3.97
C GLN A 225 7.28 -11.59 3.18
N VAL A 226 6.93 -11.21 1.95
CA VAL A 226 6.01 -12.03 1.13
C VAL A 226 6.66 -13.33 0.69
N ALA A 227 7.96 -13.30 0.33
CA ALA A 227 8.68 -14.49 -0.08
C ALA A 227 8.82 -15.48 1.09
N GLY A 228 9.28 -15.00 2.25
CA GLY A 228 9.45 -15.83 3.45
C GLY A 228 8.14 -16.44 3.94
N LEU A 229 7.06 -15.66 3.96
CA LEU A 229 5.74 -16.16 4.37
C LEU A 229 5.17 -17.17 3.36
N ALA A 230 5.34 -16.94 2.05
CA ALA A 230 4.92 -17.90 1.03
C ALA A 230 5.69 -19.22 1.13
N GLU A 231 7.00 -19.16 1.34
CA GLU A 231 7.83 -20.36 1.55
C GLU A 231 7.45 -21.10 2.83
N PHE A 232 7.13 -20.38 3.91
CA PHE A 232 6.61 -20.99 5.14
C PHE A 232 5.31 -21.77 4.89
N LEU A 233 4.34 -21.16 4.19
CA LEU A 233 3.08 -21.81 3.84
C LEU A 233 3.29 -23.05 2.96
N ARG A 234 4.19 -22.96 1.96
CA ARG A 234 4.57 -24.11 1.12
C ARG A 234 5.25 -25.22 1.93
N GLY A 235 6.07 -24.85 2.91
CA GLY A 235 6.67 -25.78 3.87
C GLY A 235 5.64 -26.49 4.76
N LEU A 236 4.49 -25.87 5.03
CA LEU A 236 3.35 -26.49 5.69
C LEU A 236 2.50 -27.37 4.76
N GLY A 237 2.74 -27.33 3.45
CA GLY A 237 1.98 -28.06 2.42
C GLY A 237 0.77 -27.32 1.86
N TYR A 238 0.73 -25.99 1.96
CA TYR A 238 -0.31 -25.14 1.38
C TYR A 238 0.20 -24.37 0.15
N ASN A 239 -0.72 -23.97 -0.72
CA ASN A 239 -0.40 -23.08 -1.82
C ASN A 239 -0.22 -21.65 -1.31
N ALA A 240 0.73 -20.94 -1.91
CA ALA A 240 0.97 -19.55 -1.60
C ALA A 240 1.36 -18.74 -2.85
N ILE A 241 0.69 -17.62 -3.06
CA ILE A 241 1.04 -16.62 -4.06
C ILE A 241 1.49 -15.34 -3.33
N PRO A 242 2.80 -15.05 -3.28
CA PRO A 242 3.29 -13.78 -2.76
C PRO A 242 2.99 -12.63 -3.72
N SER A 243 2.66 -11.46 -3.18
CA SER A 243 2.31 -10.29 -3.98
C SER A 243 2.66 -8.98 -3.28
N LEU A 244 3.24 -8.05 -4.04
CA LEU A 244 3.53 -6.69 -3.59
C LEU A 244 2.39 -5.75 -4.01
N ASN A 245 2.57 -4.95 -5.05
CA ASN A 245 1.53 -4.07 -5.61
C ASN A 245 0.76 -4.71 -6.78
N ASP A 246 1.20 -5.87 -7.25
CA ASP A 246 0.58 -6.67 -8.30
C ASP A 246 -0.67 -7.42 -7.82
N LEU A 247 -1.33 -8.13 -8.74
CA LEU A 247 -2.50 -9.02 -8.59
C LEU A 247 -3.81 -8.43 -8.03
N ALA A 248 -3.77 -7.55 -7.04
CA ALA A 248 -4.97 -6.97 -6.44
C ALA A 248 -4.69 -5.60 -5.82
N LEU A 249 -5.75 -4.82 -5.66
CA LEU A 249 -5.74 -3.53 -4.97
C LEU A 249 -5.48 -3.73 -3.47
N ASN A 250 -4.34 -3.26 -2.98
CA ASN A 250 -3.92 -3.44 -1.59
C ASN A 250 -4.81 -2.69 -0.57
N ILE A 251 -5.29 -1.49 -0.92
CA ILE A 251 -6.04 -0.64 0.03
C ILE A 251 -7.35 -1.28 0.50
N PRO A 252 -8.28 -1.72 -0.38
CA PRO A 252 -9.52 -2.32 0.08
C PRO A 252 -9.28 -3.60 0.89
N LEU A 253 -8.31 -4.44 0.49
CA LEU A 253 -7.93 -5.64 1.27
C LEU A 253 -7.41 -5.28 2.67
N ALA A 254 -6.64 -4.20 2.81
CA ALA A 254 -6.17 -3.73 4.11
C ALA A 254 -7.27 -3.09 4.96
N ILE A 255 -8.26 -2.43 4.35
CA ILE A 255 -9.47 -1.97 5.05
C ILE A 255 -10.23 -3.18 5.59
N ASP A 256 -10.45 -4.19 4.76
CA ASP A 256 -11.14 -5.44 5.15
C ASP A 256 -10.41 -6.17 6.28
N ALA A 257 -9.07 -6.13 6.27
CA ALA A 257 -8.20 -6.69 7.30
C ALA A 257 -8.11 -5.83 8.57
N GLY A 258 -8.90 -4.75 8.68
CA GLY A 258 -8.97 -3.92 9.88
C GLY A 258 -7.82 -2.96 10.09
N PHE A 259 -7.02 -2.66 9.05
CA PHE A 259 -5.86 -1.78 9.23
C PHE A 259 -6.23 -0.30 9.32
N GLY A 260 -7.37 0.11 8.74
CA GLY A 260 -7.80 1.50 8.77
C GLY A 260 -8.86 1.86 7.73
N GLU A 261 -8.93 3.15 7.39
CA GLU A 261 -9.89 3.72 6.44
C GLU A 261 -9.16 4.41 5.28
N GLN A 262 -9.82 4.59 4.13
CA GLN A 262 -9.23 5.36 3.03
C GLN A 262 -9.35 6.87 3.28
N GLY A 263 -8.24 7.60 3.14
CA GLY A 263 -8.21 9.06 3.23
C GLY A 263 -8.32 9.76 1.87
N ARG A 264 -8.55 11.07 1.88
CA ARG A 264 -8.61 11.94 0.69
C ARG A 264 -7.38 11.84 -0.22
N ASN A 265 -6.21 11.56 0.32
CA ASN A 265 -4.98 11.36 -0.46
C ASN A 265 -4.94 10.02 -1.22
N GLY A 266 -6.02 9.24 -1.19
CA GLY A 266 -6.14 7.94 -1.84
C GLY A 266 -5.26 6.86 -1.19
N LYS A 267 -4.84 7.05 0.07
CA LYS A 267 -4.05 6.08 0.84
C LYS A 267 -4.87 5.52 1.99
N LEU A 268 -4.49 4.34 2.46
CA LEU A 268 -4.97 3.80 3.73
C LEU A 268 -4.43 4.68 4.86
N ILE A 269 -5.30 5.12 5.77
CA ILE A 269 -4.95 5.80 7.00
C ILE A 269 -5.13 4.81 8.14
N THR A 270 -4.04 4.44 8.79
CA THR A 270 -4.04 3.55 9.96
C THR A 270 -4.06 4.37 11.26
N PRO A 271 -4.60 3.83 12.37
CA PRO A 271 -4.56 4.52 13.66
C PRO A 271 -3.13 4.85 14.14
N THR A 272 -2.19 3.93 13.90
CA THR A 272 -0.82 4.01 14.44
C THR A 272 0.13 4.78 13.53
N PHE A 273 0.07 4.56 12.22
CA PHE A 273 1.06 5.09 11.27
C PHE A 273 0.47 6.12 10.30
N GLY A 274 -0.84 6.40 10.39
CA GLY A 274 -1.55 7.19 9.39
C GLY A 274 -1.35 6.59 7.99
N PRO A 275 -1.10 7.41 6.96
CA PRO A 275 -0.75 6.94 5.62
C PRO A 275 0.70 6.47 5.47
N SER A 276 1.53 6.52 6.52
CA SER A 276 2.95 6.16 6.49
C SER A 276 3.16 4.64 6.59
N VAL A 277 2.45 3.88 5.77
CA VAL A 277 2.48 2.42 5.72
C VAL A 277 2.48 1.94 4.27
N ARG A 278 3.19 0.85 3.99
CA ARG A 278 3.13 0.11 2.73
C ARG A 278 2.48 -1.24 2.96
N LEU A 279 1.83 -1.73 1.92
CA LEU A 279 0.94 -2.89 2.01
C LEU A 279 1.38 -3.95 1.01
N CYS A 280 1.47 -5.19 1.45
CA CYS A 280 1.66 -6.38 0.62
C CYS A 280 0.73 -7.49 1.10
N LYS A 281 0.74 -8.61 0.37
CA LYS A 281 -0.19 -9.71 0.63
C LYS A 281 0.34 -11.06 0.16
N VAL A 282 -0.18 -12.12 0.76
CA VAL A 282 0.01 -13.50 0.30
C VAL A 282 -1.36 -14.16 0.19
N PHE A 283 -1.68 -14.71 -0.98
CA PHE A 283 -2.89 -15.50 -1.19
C PHE A 283 -2.61 -16.96 -0.86
N THR A 284 -3.55 -17.66 -0.21
CA THR A 284 -3.37 -19.05 0.21
C THR A 284 -4.68 -19.83 0.26
N ASP A 285 -4.59 -21.16 0.29
CA ASP A 285 -5.67 -22.09 0.56
C ASP A 285 -5.71 -22.57 2.02
N LEU A 286 -4.87 -22.02 2.91
CA LEU A 286 -4.92 -22.26 4.36
C LEU A 286 -6.11 -21.54 5.01
N PRO A 287 -7.09 -22.26 5.60
CA PRO A 287 -8.20 -21.64 6.32
C PRO A 287 -7.76 -20.93 7.60
N MET A 288 -8.33 -19.76 7.87
CA MET A 288 -7.96 -18.89 8.99
C MET A 288 -9.20 -18.21 9.58
N VAL A 289 -9.02 -17.37 10.61
CA VAL A 289 -10.06 -16.52 11.18
C VAL A 289 -9.97 -15.13 10.53
N ARG A 290 -11.12 -14.61 10.13
CA ARG A 290 -11.24 -13.29 9.48
C ARG A 290 -11.01 -12.15 10.50
N ASP A 291 -10.23 -11.14 10.11
CA ASP A 291 -10.19 -9.83 10.77
C ASP A 291 -11.31 -8.90 10.25
N HIS A 292 -11.65 -7.88 11.04
CA HIS A 292 -12.81 -7.02 10.80
C HIS A 292 -12.41 -5.59 10.44
N PRO A 293 -13.13 -4.92 9.51
CA PRO A 293 -12.88 -3.52 9.21
C PRO A 293 -13.06 -2.64 10.46
N ILE A 294 -12.40 -1.48 10.45
CA ILE A 294 -12.48 -0.51 11.53
C ILE A 294 -12.88 0.87 11.03
N ARG A 295 -13.37 1.71 11.94
CA ARG A 295 -13.65 3.13 11.72
C ARG A 295 -13.15 3.98 12.88
N PHE A 296 -12.56 5.12 12.56
CA PHE A 296 -12.07 6.10 13.52
C PHE A 296 -12.16 7.56 13.04
N GLY A 297 -13.05 7.84 12.08
CA GLY A 297 -13.43 9.20 11.69
C GLY A 297 -12.60 9.79 10.56
N VAL A 298 -11.88 8.97 9.80
CA VAL A 298 -10.99 9.46 8.72
C VAL A 298 -11.78 10.18 7.64
N LYS A 299 -12.94 9.63 7.24
CA LYS A 299 -13.76 10.20 6.17
C LYS A 299 -14.25 11.60 6.56
N GLU A 300 -14.85 11.72 7.74
CA GLU A 300 -15.38 12.98 8.29
C GLU A 300 -14.28 14.03 8.40
N PHE A 301 -13.13 13.66 8.97
CA PHE A 301 -12.00 14.57 9.09
C PHE A 301 -11.47 15.01 7.72
N CYS A 302 -11.40 14.08 6.76
CA CYS A 302 -10.97 14.37 5.39
C CYS A 302 -11.92 15.34 4.67
N MET A 303 -13.20 15.41 5.04
CA MET A 303 -14.16 16.37 4.47
C MET A 303 -13.71 17.81 4.69
N VAL A 304 -13.22 18.13 5.88
CA VAL A 304 -12.86 19.50 6.27
C VAL A 304 -11.35 19.78 6.25
N CYS A 305 -10.51 18.74 6.34
CA CYS A 305 -9.07 18.90 6.52
C CYS A 305 -8.35 19.48 5.28
N LEU A 306 -8.57 18.91 4.10
CA LEU A 306 -7.99 19.33 2.80
C LEU A 306 -6.46 19.46 2.70
N LYS A 307 -5.69 19.28 3.79
CA LYS A 307 -4.25 19.60 3.86
C LYS A 307 -3.41 18.89 2.81
N CYS A 308 -3.69 17.62 2.52
CA CYS A 308 -2.99 16.87 1.48
C CYS A 308 -3.23 17.45 0.08
N ALA A 309 -4.43 17.97 -0.20
CA ALA A 309 -4.78 18.63 -1.46
C ALA A 309 -4.13 20.01 -1.58
N GLU A 310 -4.15 20.80 -0.50
CA GLU A 310 -3.51 22.12 -0.43
C GLU A 310 -2.01 22.03 -0.69
N THR A 311 -1.35 21.07 -0.06
CA THR A 311 0.11 20.86 -0.11
C THR A 311 0.58 20.07 -1.34
N CYS A 312 -0.32 19.43 -2.10
CA CYS A 312 0.03 18.65 -3.27
C CYS A 312 0.71 19.54 -4.33
N PRO A 313 1.99 19.30 -4.69
CA PRO A 313 2.70 20.16 -5.64
C PRO A 313 2.11 20.11 -7.05
N SER A 314 1.48 18.99 -7.42
CA SER A 314 0.87 18.74 -8.73
C SER A 314 -0.63 18.97 -8.76
N LYS A 315 -1.24 19.37 -7.64
CA LYS A 315 -2.70 19.57 -7.50
C LYS A 315 -3.53 18.36 -7.95
N SER A 316 -2.98 17.17 -7.72
CA SER A 316 -3.57 15.89 -8.13
C SER A 316 -4.68 15.37 -7.21
N ILE A 317 -4.82 15.95 -6.02
CA ILE A 317 -5.76 15.49 -5.00
C ILE A 317 -6.98 16.43 -5.02
N PRO A 318 -8.21 15.90 -5.17
CA PRO A 318 -9.41 16.72 -5.23
C PRO A 318 -9.75 17.34 -3.87
N THR A 319 -10.34 18.54 -3.90
CA THR A 319 -10.84 19.25 -2.71
C THR A 319 -12.32 19.00 -2.43
N GLY A 320 -13.08 18.50 -3.40
CA GLY A 320 -14.51 18.23 -3.27
C GLY A 320 -14.88 16.95 -2.53
N GLU A 321 -16.14 16.57 -2.63
CA GLU A 321 -16.72 15.31 -2.12
C GLU A 321 -16.13 14.07 -2.85
N PRO A 322 -16.21 12.88 -2.24
CA PRO A 322 -16.02 11.62 -2.94
C PRO A 322 -16.94 11.48 -4.17
N THR A 323 -16.45 10.86 -5.24
CA THR A 323 -17.17 10.63 -6.49
C THR A 323 -17.11 9.15 -6.89
N TRP A 324 -18.01 8.73 -7.80
CA TRP A 324 -18.09 7.35 -8.29
C TRP A 324 -17.13 7.05 -9.46
N SER A 325 -16.52 8.07 -10.04
CA SER A 325 -15.59 7.97 -11.15
C SER A 325 -14.48 9.03 -11.05
N GLY A 326 -13.34 8.73 -11.66
CA GLY A 326 -12.17 9.59 -11.69
C GLY A 326 -11.86 10.18 -13.06
N PRO A 327 -10.84 11.05 -13.14
CA PRO A 327 -10.54 11.82 -14.35
C PRO A 327 -9.83 11.02 -15.45
N SER A 328 -9.34 9.81 -15.17
CA SER A 328 -8.67 9.00 -16.19
C SER A 328 -8.93 7.50 -16.05
N ILE A 329 -8.57 6.75 -17.08
CA ILE A 329 -8.66 5.28 -17.12
C ILE A 329 -7.84 4.57 -16.03
N SER A 330 -6.93 5.30 -15.37
CA SER A 330 -6.16 4.80 -14.24
C SER A 330 -6.95 4.89 -12.91
N ASN A 331 -8.19 5.40 -12.95
CA ASN A 331 -9.15 5.33 -11.87
C ASN A 331 -10.18 4.24 -12.19
N ASN A 332 -10.44 3.34 -11.25
CA ASN A 332 -11.47 2.32 -11.43
C ASN A 332 -12.85 2.90 -11.04
N PRO A 333 -13.84 2.99 -11.95
CA PRO A 333 -15.17 3.49 -11.62
C PRO A 333 -15.95 2.50 -10.75
N GLY A 334 -17.04 2.97 -10.16
CA GLY A 334 -17.94 2.14 -9.33
C GLY A 334 -17.55 2.08 -7.85
N VAL A 335 -16.50 2.79 -7.42
CA VAL A 335 -16.18 3.00 -6.00
C VAL A 335 -16.33 4.47 -5.66
N CYS A 336 -17.11 4.77 -4.61
CA CYS A 336 -17.29 6.14 -4.13
C CYS A 336 -16.09 6.55 -3.27
N THR A 337 -15.17 7.33 -3.84
CA THR A 337 -13.95 7.77 -3.17
C THR A 337 -13.42 9.09 -3.75
N TRP A 338 -12.38 9.66 -3.15
CA TRP A 338 -11.63 10.77 -3.75
C TRP A 338 -10.74 10.24 -4.87
N HIS A 339 -11.24 10.32 -6.10
CA HIS A 339 -10.47 9.94 -7.28
C HIS A 339 -9.41 11.01 -7.60
N LEU A 340 -8.14 10.64 -7.42
CA LEU A 340 -7.00 11.50 -7.75
C LEU A 340 -6.81 11.61 -9.27
N ASP A 341 -6.30 12.76 -9.71
CA ASP A 341 -5.64 12.88 -11.01
C ASP A 341 -4.26 12.21 -10.93
N ASN A 342 -4.27 10.90 -11.15
CA ASN A 342 -3.07 10.08 -11.05
C ASN A 342 -2.05 10.44 -12.15
N ASP A 343 -2.50 10.92 -13.31
CA ASP A 343 -1.65 11.32 -14.42
C ASP A 343 -0.77 12.54 -14.06
N SER A 344 -1.34 13.58 -13.45
CA SER A 344 -0.55 14.73 -12.98
C SER A 344 0.40 14.34 -11.83
N CYS A 345 -0.01 13.44 -10.94
CA CYS A 345 0.84 12.92 -9.87
C CYS A 345 2.06 12.19 -10.45
N ARG A 346 1.83 11.28 -11.40
CA ARG A 346 2.89 10.52 -12.07
C ARG A 346 3.81 11.40 -12.91
N ARG A 347 3.25 12.43 -13.56
CA ARG A 347 4.04 13.44 -14.30
C ARG A 347 4.96 14.20 -13.36
N TYR A 348 4.52 14.57 -12.16
CA TYR A 348 5.36 15.23 -11.17
C TYR A 348 6.55 14.36 -10.75
N TRP A 349 6.34 13.05 -10.58
CA TRP A 349 7.42 12.10 -10.28
C TRP A 349 8.50 12.15 -11.36
N ALA A 350 8.12 12.06 -12.63
CA ALA A 350 9.07 12.00 -13.73
C ALA A 350 9.73 13.34 -14.07
N MET A 351 8.95 14.42 -14.10
CA MET A 351 9.36 15.72 -14.65
C MET A 351 9.82 16.72 -13.60
N SER A 352 9.34 16.55 -12.36
CA SER A 352 9.71 17.42 -11.26
C SER A 352 10.77 16.76 -10.42
N VAL A 353 10.47 15.70 -9.67
CA VAL A 353 11.35 15.24 -8.57
C VAL A 353 12.29 14.08 -8.92
N ALA A 354 11.97 13.31 -9.96
CA ALA A 354 12.65 12.05 -10.31
C ALA A 354 12.71 11.01 -9.17
N ASP A 355 11.68 10.99 -8.33
CA ASP A 355 11.45 10.05 -7.22
C ASP A 355 9.93 9.79 -7.04
N ASN A 356 9.49 9.30 -5.87
CA ASN A 356 8.10 8.93 -5.56
C ASN A 356 7.28 9.98 -4.75
N CYS A 357 7.78 11.21 -4.59
CA CYS A 357 7.18 12.38 -3.95
C CYS A 357 6.77 12.22 -2.48
N THR A 358 5.66 11.55 -2.16
CA THR A 358 5.13 11.32 -0.79
C THR A 358 4.74 12.54 0.06
N VAL A 359 4.64 13.75 -0.51
CA VAL A 359 4.19 14.97 0.23
C VAL A 359 2.84 14.78 0.91
N CYS A 360 1.88 14.11 0.26
CA CYS A 360 0.55 13.86 0.82
C CYS A 360 0.53 12.89 2.01
N ILE A 361 1.60 12.11 2.19
CA ILE A 361 1.83 11.26 3.36
C ILE A 361 2.44 12.13 4.46
N ARG A 362 3.53 12.85 4.15
CA ARG A 362 4.18 13.78 5.08
C ARG A 362 3.22 14.78 5.72
N SER A 363 2.36 15.41 4.90
CA SER A 363 1.47 16.49 5.35
C SER A 363 0.21 16.03 6.08
N CYS A 364 -0.11 14.73 6.06
CA CYS A 364 -1.32 14.22 6.67
C CYS A 364 -1.26 14.33 8.20
N PRO A 365 -2.28 14.91 8.88
CA PRO A 365 -2.29 15.01 10.34
C PRO A 365 -2.22 13.66 11.07
N PHE A 366 -2.66 12.57 10.42
CA PHE A 366 -2.60 11.21 10.97
C PHE A 366 -1.21 10.56 10.92
N THR A 367 -0.26 11.11 10.15
CA THR A 367 1.13 10.58 10.07
C THR A 367 1.90 10.75 11.37
N LYS A 368 1.44 11.61 12.26
CA LYS A 368 2.08 11.85 13.56
C LYS A 368 2.02 10.61 14.42
N ARG A 369 3.10 10.36 15.16
CA ARG A 369 3.19 9.19 16.06
C ARG A 369 2.09 9.23 17.14
N PRO A 370 1.58 8.06 17.57
CA PRO A 370 0.72 7.95 18.74
C PRO A 370 1.35 8.53 19.99
N GLY A 371 0.51 8.88 20.95
CA GLY A 371 0.89 9.61 22.14
C GLY A 371 -0.29 10.41 22.67
N TRP A 372 -0.30 10.68 23.98
CA TRP A 372 -1.45 11.21 24.72
C TRP A 372 -2.18 12.36 24.02
N VAL A 373 -1.43 13.37 23.55
CA VAL A 373 -2.01 14.54 22.86
C VAL A 373 -2.70 14.13 21.55
N HIS A 374 -2.03 13.35 20.70
CA HIS A 374 -2.60 12.94 19.42
C HIS A 374 -3.72 11.92 19.57
N ASP A 375 -3.65 11.02 20.56
CA ASP A 375 -4.70 10.03 20.81
C ASP A 375 -5.95 10.68 21.39
N LEU A 376 -5.81 11.72 22.21
CA LEU A 376 -6.95 12.55 22.63
C LEU A 376 -7.57 13.28 21.43
N THR A 377 -6.76 13.87 20.55
CA THR A 377 -7.25 14.50 19.32
C THR A 377 -7.95 13.49 18.40
N ARG A 378 -7.41 12.29 18.20
CA ARG A 378 -8.07 11.22 17.43
C ARG A 378 -9.38 10.76 18.07
N THR A 379 -9.43 10.73 19.40
CA THR A 379 -10.67 10.47 20.15
C THR A 379 -11.72 11.54 19.89
N ALA A 380 -11.32 12.81 19.87
CA ALA A 380 -12.21 13.91 19.51
C ALA A 380 -12.64 13.83 18.03
N ILE A 381 -11.73 13.52 17.10
CA ILE A 381 -12.07 13.35 15.67
C ILE A 381 -13.10 12.23 15.46
N SER A 382 -12.91 11.07 16.10
CA SER A 382 -13.81 9.91 15.93
C SER A 382 -15.20 10.09 16.55
N ASN A 383 -15.35 10.99 17.53
CA ASN A 383 -16.55 11.10 18.36
C ASN A 383 -17.22 12.48 18.35
N ILE A 384 -16.51 13.54 17.97
CA ILE A 384 -16.97 14.94 17.99
C ILE A 384 -16.49 15.65 16.69
N PRO A 385 -16.92 15.20 15.50
CA PRO A 385 -16.40 15.69 14.21
C PRO A 385 -16.70 17.18 13.95
N VAL A 386 -17.65 17.78 14.68
CA VAL A 386 -17.92 19.23 14.63
C VAL A 386 -16.69 20.07 15.04
N LEU A 387 -15.73 19.51 15.78
CA LEU A 387 -14.48 20.16 16.17
C LEU A 387 -13.33 19.96 15.16
N ASP A 388 -13.53 19.18 14.10
CA ASP A 388 -12.48 18.88 13.12
C ASP A 388 -11.83 20.12 12.47
N PRO A 389 -12.57 21.20 12.14
CA PRO A 389 -11.95 22.44 11.65
C PRO A 389 -10.98 23.07 12.67
N LEU A 390 -11.27 22.96 13.97
CA LEU A 390 -10.37 23.43 15.03
C LEU A 390 -9.09 22.59 15.06
N TRP A 391 -9.21 21.26 15.03
CA TRP A 391 -8.05 20.36 15.03
C TRP A 391 -7.18 20.56 13.79
N ARG A 392 -7.80 20.77 12.63
CA ARG A 392 -7.12 21.15 11.39
C ARG A 392 -6.37 22.46 11.54
N LYS A 393 -6.97 23.50 12.14
CA LYS A 393 -6.30 24.79 12.38
C LYS A 393 -5.11 24.65 13.34
N MET A 394 -5.27 23.90 14.43
CA MET A 394 -4.20 23.64 15.40
C MET A 394 -3.02 22.90 14.79
N ASP A 395 -3.28 21.95 13.88
CA ASP A 395 -2.26 21.22 13.14
C ASP A 395 -1.33 22.16 12.33
N ASP A 396 -1.87 23.22 11.73
CA ASP A 396 -1.08 24.22 10.99
C ASP A 396 -0.32 25.18 11.91
N ILE A 397 -0.95 25.62 13.00
CA ILE A 397 -0.32 26.51 13.99
C ILE A 397 0.93 25.84 14.58
N LEU A 398 0.83 24.55 14.93
CA LEU A 398 1.94 23.76 15.44
C LEU A 398 2.97 23.39 14.37
N GLY A 399 2.69 23.69 13.10
CA GLY A 399 3.63 23.52 12.00
C GLY A 399 3.87 22.07 11.57
N TYR A 400 2.97 21.15 11.92
CA TYR A 400 3.09 19.75 11.52
C TYR A 400 3.00 19.59 10.00
N GLY A 401 3.76 18.63 9.47
CA GLY A 401 3.74 18.30 8.04
C GLY A 401 4.35 19.34 7.10
N ARG A 402 4.92 20.43 7.64
CA ARG A 402 5.68 21.44 6.88
C ARG A 402 6.94 20.84 6.28
N ASP A 403 7.34 21.41 5.16
CA ASP A 403 8.58 21.04 4.48
C ASP A 403 9.79 21.23 5.41
N GLN A 404 10.74 20.30 5.35
CA GLN A 404 11.94 20.32 6.16
C GLN A 404 13.15 20.53 5.26
N ASP A 405 14.18 21.20 5.78
CA ASP A 405 15.46 21.30 5.09
C ASP A 405 16.08 19.91 4.94
N ALA A 406 16.09 19.39 3.72
CA ALA A 406 16.61 18.07 3.37
C ALA A 406 18.11 17.92 3.69
N ALA A 407 18.88 19.01 3.79
CA ALA A 407 20.28 18.93 4.21
C ALA A 407 20.44 18.40 5.65
N ARG A 408 19.41 18.54 6.50
CA ARG A 408 19.39 17.99 7.86
C ARG A 408 19.17 16.48 7.90
N PHE A 409 18.90 15.82 6.78
CA PHE A 409 18.85 14.35 6.74
C PHE A 409 20.24 13.74 6.98
N TRP A 410 21.30 14.44 6.54
CA TRP A 410 22.69 13.94 6.56
C TRP A 410 23.48 14.35 7.81
N LYS A 411 22.84 15.00 8.78
CA LYS A 411 23.42 15.44 10.05
C LYS A 411 22.72 14.73 11.18
#